data_AF-A0A5K1AX09-F1
#
_entry.id   AF-A0A5K1AX09-F1
#
_cell.length_a   1.000
_cell.length_b   1.000
_cell.length_c   1.000
_cell.angle_alpha   90.00
_cell.angle_beta   90.00
_cell.angle_gamma   90.00
#
_symmetry.space_group_name_H-M   'P 1'
#
loop_
_entity.id
_entity.type
_entity.pdbx_description
1 polymer ?
#
loop_
_entity_poly.entity_id
_entity_poly.type
_entity_poly.pdbx_seq_one_letter_code
_entity_poly.pdbx_strand_id
1 'polypeptide(L)'
;AAEKMKLMGSTLSKSRVHVHDCALVTQRLRAMLQSADEQVRSLKKQSTFLSQLAAKTIPNAIHCLSMRLTIAYYMLPPEKRKFPNMDKLEDPSLYHYALFSDNVLAASVVVNSTIMNAK
;
A
#
# COMPACT_ATOMS: atom_id res chain seq x y z
N ALA A 1 -6.30 63.84 -30.03
CA ALA A 1 -6.07 62.51 -30.65
C ALA A 1 -4.69 61.94 -30.30
N ALA A 2 -3.60 62.68 -30.55
CA ALA A 2 -2.22 62.22 -30.31
C ALA A 2 -1.89 61.85 -28.84
N GLU A 3 -2.40 62.62 -27.88
CA GLU A 3 -2.23 62.38 -26.44
C GLU A 3 -2.79 61.02 -25.99
N LYS A 4 -4.00 60.67 -26.47
CA LYS A 4 -4.63 59.36 -26.22
C LYS A 4 -3.83 58.20 -26.83
N MET A 5 -3.27 58.37 -28.03
CA MET A 5 -2.40 57.35 -28.65
C MET A 5 -1.13 57.12 -27.83
N LYS A 6 -0.54 58.19 -27.27
CA LYS A 6 0.66 58.11 -26.43
C LYS A 6 0.39 57.37 -25.11
N LEU A 7 -0.74 57.67 -24.46
CA LEU A 7 -1.22 56.98 -23.27
C LEU A 7 -1.50 55.48 -23.52
N MET A 8 -2.12 55.16 -24.67
CA MET A 8 -2.39 53.78 -25.05
C MET A 8 -1.10 53.01 -25.33
N GLY A 9 -0.13 53.61 -26.03
CA GLY A 9 1.19 53.01 -26.26
C GLY A 9 1.97 52.75 -24.97
N SER A 10 1.93 53.70 -24.01
CA SER A 10 2.53 53.56 -22.68
C SER A 10 1.90 52.41 -21.88
N THR A 11 0.58 52.27 -21.95
CA THR A 11 -0.14 51.21 -21.22
C THR A 11 0.14 49.84 -21.82
N LEU A 12 0.18 49.73 -23.15
CA LEU A 12 0.53 48.49 -23.86
C LEU A 12 1.99 48.07 -23.63
N SER A 13 2.94 49.02 -23.57
CA SER A 13 4.34 48.70 -23.30
C SER A 13 4.53 48.18 -21.87
N LYS A 14 3.88 48.81 -20.88
CA LYS A 14 3.87 48.34 -19.49
C LYS A 14 3.24 46.95 -19.34
N SER A 15 2.10 46.72 -20.00
CA SER A 15 1.42 45.42 -20.01
C SER A 15 2.29 44.32 -20.64
N ARG A 16 2.99 44.62 -21.74
CA ARG A 16 3.88 43.68 -22.43
C ARG A 16 5.02 43.17 -21.54
N VAL A 17 5.53 44.00 -20.62
CA VAL A 17 6.55 43.58 -19.65
C VAL A 17 6.00 42.54 -18.66
N HIS A 18 4.73 42.64 -18.25
CA HIS A 18 4.11 41.67 -17.34
C HIS A 18 3.63 40.38 -18.04
N VAL A 19 3.31 40.43 -19.34
CA VAL A 19 2.94 39.24 -20.11
C VAL A 19 4.13 38.29 -20.32
N HIS A 20 5.37 38.81 -20.31
CA HIS A 20 6.58 38.01 -20.50
C HIS A 20 6.94 37.09 -19.32
N ASP A 21 6.31 37.26 -18.16
CA ASP A 21 6.59 36.41 -16.99
C ASP A 21 5.70 35.15 -16.95
N CYS A 22 4.74 35.01 -17.87
CA CYS A 22 3.88 33.83 -17.94
C CYS A 22 4.66 32.55 -18.23
N ALA A 23 5.74 32.64 -19.02
CA ALA A 23 6.65 31.53 -19.27
C ALA A 23 7.40 31.11 -17.98
N LEU A 24 7.85 32.09 -17.17
CA LEU A 24 8.50 31.84 -15.88
C LEU A 24 7.52 31.21 -14.88
N VAL A 25 6.30 31.75 -14.78
CA VAL A 25 5.23 31.21 -13.93
C VAL A 25 4.89 29.78 -14.34
N THR A 26 4.75 29.52 -15.65
CA THR A 26 4.49 28.18 -16.18
C THR A 26 5.63 27.22 -15.88
N GLN A 27 6.88 27.66 -16.03
CA GLN A 27 8.06 26.86 -15.71
C GLN A 27 8.11 26.54 -14.21
N ARG A 28 7.81 27.52 -13.35
CA ARG A 28 7.76 27.33 -11.90
C ARG A 28 6.64 26.37 -11.49
N LEU A 29 5.45 26.52 -12.05
CA LEU A 29 4.32 25.60 -11.80
C LEU A 29 4.66 24.18 -12.25
N ARG A 30 5.31 24.02 -13.41
CA ARG A 30 5.75 22.71 -13.90
C ARG A 30 6.78 22.07 -12.96
N ALA A 31 7.75 22.85 -12.48
CA ALA A 31 8.74 22.36 -11.51
C ALA A 31 8.09 21.96 -10.18
N MET A 32 7.13 22.76 -9.68
CA MET A 32 6.36 22.42 -8.47
C MET A 32 5.54 21.13 -8.67
N LEU A 33 4.93 20.95 -9.84
CA LEU A 33 4.13 19.75 -10.14
C LEU A 33 5.01 18.50 -10.25
N GLN A 34 6.19 18.59 -10.87
CA GLN A 34 7.17 17.49 -10.92
C GLN A 34 7.66 17.13 -9.51
N SER A 35 8.00 18.13 -8.69
CA SER A 35 8.42 17.92 -7.31
C SER A 35 7.33 17.26 -6.46
N ALA A 36 6.07 17.69 -6.62
CA ALA A 36 4.94 17.07 -5.93
C ALA A 36 4.69 15.62 -6.40
N ASP A 37 4.77 15.34 -7.70
CA ASP A 37 4.62 13.97 -8.22
C ASP A 37 5.72 13.05 -7.69
N GLU A 38 6.95 13.53 -7.61
CA GLU A 38 8.08 12.76 -7.05
C GLU A 38 7.91 12.49 -5.55
N GLN A 39 7.39 13.46 -4.79
CA GLN A 39 7.03 13.27 -3.39
C GLN A 39 5.93 12.22 -3.21
N VAL A 40 4.87 12.28 -4.02
CA VAL A 40 3.77 11.29 -4.01
C VAL A 40 4.29 9.90 -4.38
N ARG A 41 5.16 9.78 -5.39
CA ARG A 41 5.79 8.51 -5.76
C ARG A 41 6.64 7.94 -4.62
N SER A 42 7.41 8.78 -3.94
CA SER A 42 8.22 8.38 -2.78
C SER A 42 7.34 7.85 -1.64
N LEU A 43 6.30 8.61 -1.27
CA LEU A 43 5.34 8.21 -0.23
C LEU A 43 4.61 6.92 -0.59
N LYS A 44 4.21 6.74 -1.86
CA LYS A 44 3.57 5.50 -2.33
C LYS A 44 4.51 4.29 -2.19
N LYS A 45 5.79 4.43 -2.52
CA LYS A 45 6.79 3.37 -2.32
C LYS A 45 6.91 3.02 -0.83
N GLN A 46 6.99 4.01 0.05
CA GLN A 46 7.04 3.79 1.49
C GLN A 46 5.77 3.11 2.02
N SER A 47 4.60 3.55 1.59
CA SER A 47 3.31 2.97 1.97
C SER A 47 3.21 1.49 1.57
N THR A 48 3.61 1.16 0.34
CA THR A 48 3.63 -0.23 -0.13
C THR A 48 4.61 -1.08 0.68
N PHE A 49 5.81 -0.55 0.97
CA PHE A 49 6.79 -1.24 1.80
C PHE A 49 6.26 -1.52 3.22
N LEU A 50 5.69 -0.52 3.88
CA LEU A 50 5.13 -0.66 5.23
C LEU A 50 3.93 -1.62 5.26
N SER A 51 3.09 -1.61 4.23
CA SER A 51 1.97 -2.55 4.11
C SER A 51 2.47 -3.99 3.98
N GLN A 52 3.49 -4.21 3.15
CA GLN A 52 4.13 -5.53 3.02
C GLN A 52 4.83 -5.98 4.30
N LEU A 53 5.48 -5.04 5.00
CA LEU A 53 6.11 -5.33 6.28
C LEU A 53 5.06 -5.73 7.33
N ALA A 54 3.98 -4.96 7.47
CA ALA A 54 2.89 -5.25 8.40
C ALA A 54 2.22 -6.61 8.11
N ALA A 55 2.07 -6.99 6.84
CA ALA A 55 1.52 -8.28 6.45
C ALA A 55 2.45 -9.48 6.75
N LYS A 56 3.78 -9.26 6.78
CA LYS A 56 4.79 -10.32 6.99
C LYS A 56 5.28 -10.42 8.43
N THR A 57 5.22 -9.33 9.19
CA THR A 57 5.74 -9.27 10.55
C THR A 57 4.72 -9.82 11.55
N ILE A 58 5.22 -10.54 12.55
CA ILE A 58 4.40 -10.96 13.70
C ILE A 58 4.16 -9.73 14.59
N PRO A 59 2.90 -9.32 14.84
CA PRO A 59 2.63 -8.19 15.72
C PRO A 59 3.25 -8.38 17.10
N ASN A 60 3.81 -7.30 17.67
CA ASN A 60 4.45 -7.33 18.99
C ASN A 60 3.53 -7.89 20.08
N ALA A 61 2.21 -7.63 19.99
CA ALA A 61 1.21 -8.11 20.94
C ALA A 61 1.16 -9.66 21.05
N ILE A 62 1.52 -10.38 19.98
CA ILE A 62 1.54 -11.85 19.97
C ILE A 62 2.96 -12.42 19.83
N HIS A 63 3.99 -11.58 19.79
CA HIS A 63 5.37 -12.00 19.54
C HIS A 63 5.86 -13.09 20.52
N CYS A 64 5.69 -12.87 21.83
CA CYS A 64 6.07 -13.85 22.85
C CYS A 64 5.28 -15.15 22.74
N LEU A 65 3.99 -15.08 22.38
CA LEU A 65 3.15 -16.25 22.17
C LEU A 65 3.66 -17.05 20.97
N SER A 66 3.88 -16.40 19.83
CA SER A 66 4.44 -17.05 18.64
C SER A 66 5.78 -17.72 18.94
N MET A 67 6.71 -17.04 19.62
CA MET A 67 8.00 -17.61 20.00
C MET A 67 7.87 -18.84 20.90
N ARG A 68 6.99 -18.78 21.91
CA ARG A 68 6.72 -19.93 22.80
C ARG A 68 6.10 -21.11 22.05
N LEU A 69 5.17 -20.87 21.14
CA LEU A 69 4.57 -21.91 20.30
C LEU A 69 5.60 -22.55 19.38
N THR A 70 6.50 -21.75 18.78
CA THR A 70 7.61 -22.27 17.97
C THR A 70 8.53 -23.17 18.80
N ILE A 71 8.94 -22.74 20.00
CA ILE A 71 9.76 -23.55 20.90
C ILE A 71 9.03 -24.84 21.27
N ALA A 72 7.76 -24.73 21.71
CA ALA A 72 6.96 -25.89 22.09
C ALA A 72 6.82 -26.90 20.94
N TYR A 73 6.66 -26.43 19.70
CA TYR A 73 6.62 -27.27 18.51
C TYR A 73 7.93 -28.05 18.30
N TYR A 74 9.09 -27.38 18.38
CA TYR A 74 10.38 -28.06 18.19
C TYR A 74 10.77 -28.98 19.34
N MET A 75 10.19 -28.79 20.53
CA MET A 75 10.32 -29.70 21.67
C MET A 75 9.50 -30.99 21.50
N LEU A 76 8.58 -31.06 20.52
CA LEU A 76 7.82 -32.28 20.25
C LEU A 76 8.68 -33.38 19.58
N PRO A 77 8.41 -34.66 19.89
CA PRO A 77 8.96 -35.78 19.14
C PRO A 77 8.72 -35.61 17.63
N PRO A 78 9.66 -36.02 16.75
CA PRO A 78 9.53 -35.85 15.30
C PRO A 78 8.22 -36.39 14.72
N GLU A 79 7.70 -37.48 15.27
CA GLU A 79 6.44 -38.11 14.88
C GLU A 79 5.24 -37.18 15.10
N LYS A 80 5.25 -36.40 16.18
CA LYS A 80 4.18 -35.45 16.54
C LYS A 80 4.32 -34.10 15.83
N ARG A 81 5.45 -33.85 15.16
CA ARG A 81 5.67 -32.66 14.33
C ARG A 81 5.06 -32.80 12.93
N LYS A 82 4.71 -34.01 12.51
CA LYS A 82 4.04 -34.23 11.23
C LYS A 82 2.56 -33.88 11.36
N PHE A 83 2.14 -32.85 10.63
CA PHE A 83 0.72 -32.52 10.51
C PHE A 83 0.01 -33.61 9.69
N PRO A 84 -1.26 -33.94 10.03
CA PRO A 84 -2.04 -34.87 9.23
C PRO A 84 -2.32 -34.30 7.84
N ASN A 85 -2.33 -35.15 6.81
CA ASN A 85 -2.65 -34.81 5.43
C ASN A 85 -1.75 -33.73 4.78
N MET A 86 -0.45 -33.68 5.11
CA MET A 86 0.49 -32.74 4.47
C MET A 86 0.52 -32.88 2.94
N ASP A 87 0.40 -34.10 2.46
CA ASP A 87 0.28 -34.51 1.06
C ASP A 87 -0.91 -33.85 0.33
N LYS A 88 -2.00 -33.55 1.04
CA LYS A 88 -3.17 -32.87 0.47
C LYS A 88 -2.98 -31.36 0.33
N LEU A 89 -2.00 -30.77 1.02
CA LEU A 89 -1.80 -29.31 1.01
C LEU A 89 -1.33 -28.80 -0.35
N GLU A 90 -0.60 -29.64 -1.09
CA GLU A 90 -0.05 -29.30 -2.41
C GLU A 90 -0.77 -30.03 -3.55
N ASP A 91 -1.80 -30.82 -3.26
CA ASP A 91 -2.54 -31.59 -4.26
C ASP A 91 -3.38 -30.66 -5.15
N PRO A 92 -3.04 -30.51 -6.45
CA PRO A 92 -3.77 -29.63 -7.35
C PRO A 92 -5.16 -30.15 -7.72
N SER A 93 -5.49 -31.41 -7.41
CA SER A 93 -6.81 -31.99 -7.65
C SER A 93 -7.86 -31.59 -6.61
N LEU A 94 -7.45 -30.95 -5.51
CA LEU A 94 -8.32 -30.48 -4.45
C LEU A 94 -8.63 -28.98 -4.57
N TYR A 95 -9.76 -28.56 -3.99
CA TYR A 95 -10.09 -27.16 -3.82
C TYR A 95 -9.39 -26.57 -2.61
N HIS A 96 -8.52 -25.58 -2.85
CA HIS A 96 -7.81 -24.84 -1.81
C HIS A 96 -8.48 -23.49 -1.56
N TYR A 97 -8.91 -23.26 -0.32
CA TYR A 97 -9.56 -22.01 0.08
C TYR A 97 -8.63 -21.20 1.00
N ALA A 98 -8.44 -19.92 0.70
CA ALA A 98 -7.75 -18.96 1.56
C ALA A 98 -8.78 -18.03 2.20
N LEU A 99 -8.88 -18.07 3.53
CA LEU A 99 -9.74 -17.17 4.31
C LEU A 99 -8.89 -16.09 4.98
N PHE A 100 -9.16 -14.83 4.63
CA PHE A 100 -8.50 -13.67 5.23
C PHE A 100 -9.47 -13.00 6.20
N SER A 101 -9.13 -12.99 7.49
CA SER A 101 -9.89 -12.30 8.54
C SER A 101 -8.97 -11.90 9.68
N ASP A 102 -9.23 -10.72 10.24
CA ASP A 102 -8.65 -10.22 11.49
C ASP A 102 -9.38 -10.78 12.73
N ASN A 103 -10.54 -11.41 12.56
CA ASN A 103 -11.32 -12.03 13.62
C ASN A 103 -11.14 -13.56 13.59
N VAL A 104 -10.18 -14.04 14.38
CA VAL A 104 -9.84 -15.47 14.49
C VAL A 104 -11.04 -16.34 14.89
N LEU A 105 -11.93 -15.84 15.76
CA LEU A 105 -13.13 -16.57 16.19
C LEU A 105 -14.13 -16.71 15.05
N ALA A 106 -14.41 -15.63 14.31
CA ALA A 106 -15.29 -15.68 13.16
C ALA A 106 -14.74 -16.60 12.07
N ALA A 107 -13.43 -16.52 11.79
CA ALA A 107 -12.77 -17.40 10.84
C ALA A 107 -12.89 -18.88 11.24
N SER A 108 -12.70 -19.20 12.52
CA SER A 108 -12.84 -20.56 13.04
C SER A 108 -14.28 -21.10 12.88
N VAL A 109 -15.29 -20.29 13.19
CA VAL A 109 -16.71 -20.68 13.03
C VAL A 109 -17.03 -20.94 11.55
N VAL A 110 -16.59 -20.07 10.65
CA VAL A 110 -16.80 -20.24 9.20
C VAL A 110 -16.13 -21.52 8.71
N VAL A 111 -14.87 -21.76 9.06
CA VAL A 111 -14.15 -22.98 8.67
C VAL A 111 -14.86 -24.23 9.20
N ASN A 112 -15.25 -24.24 10.47
CA ASN A 112 -15.94 -25.38 11.07
C ASN A 112 -17.29 -25.65 10.40
N SER A 113 -18.08 -24.61 10.15
CA SER A 113 -19.35 -24.72 9.44
C SER A 113 -19.16 -25.23 8.02
N THR A 114 -18.15 -24.75 7.29
CA THR A 114 -17.85 -25.20 5.92
C THR A 114 -17.48 -26.68 5.92
N ILE A 115 -16.62 -27.13 6.83
CA ILE A 115 -16.24 -28.55 6.93
C ILE A 115 -17.46 -29.42 7.25
N MET A 116 -18.33 -28.98 8.16
CA MET A 116 -19.53 -29.74 8.55
C MET A 116 -20.58 -29.84 7.46
N ASN A 117 -20.68 -28.84 6.57
CA ASN A 117 -21.72 -28.75 5.55
C ASN A 117 -21.24 -29.05 4.13
N ALA A 118 -19.93 -29.15 3.91
CA ALA A 118 -19.36 -29.64 2.66
C ALA A 118 -19.76 -31.12 2.49
N LYS A 119 -20.48 -31.42 1.41
CA LYS A 119 -20.89 -32.76 1.00
C LYS A 119 -19.91 -33.34 -0.01
#